data_AF-A0A7J6D8Q3-F1
#
_entry.id   AF-A0A7J6D8Q3-F1
#
_cell.length_a   1.000
_cell.length_b   1.000
_cell.length_c   1.000
_cell.angle_alpha   90.00
_cell.angle_beta   90.00
_cell.angle_gamma   90.00
#
_symmetry.space_group_name_H-M   'P 1'
#
loop_
_entity.id
_entity.type
_entity.pdbx_description
1 polymer ?
#
loop_
_entity_poly.entity_id
_entity_poly.type
_entity_poly.pdbx_seq_one_letter_code
_entity_poly.pdbx_strand_id
1 'polypeptide(L)'
;MENSVKSRKGLRTRAKRNDSVEMDALEKTCVSGTSGVSVAPTAHLADKRKSHELEMCKLRVEWQKEKIDELTKERDYLKEQLVSAQTPQQVVARYKNILRHFSRGGTMSAAFKHVGVDRNTVVVNAPIAELYIAAPDKYKELLKNHSSQVKLSAFATQCAAVIQEDPAVQDTIKAFKASGKLLPLKRK
;
A
#
# COMPACT_ATOMS: atom_id res chain seq x y z
N MET A 1 -45.94 -9.70 -21.71
CA MET A 1 -46.02 -11.18 -21.67
C MET A 1 -44.61 -11.71 -21.43
N GLU A 2 -44.52 -12.62 -20.46
CA GLU A 2 -43.40 -13.52 -20.10
C GLU A 2 -42.09 -12.87 -19.59
N ASN A 3 -41.83 -12.81 -18.28
CA ASN A 3 -41.43 -13.87 -17.32
C ASN A 3 -40.13 -14.61 -17.68
N SER A 4 -39.07 -14.38 -16.90
CA SER A 4 -38.24 -15.50 -16.41
C SER A 4 -37.45 -15.11 -15.17
N VAL A 5 -37.91 -15.69 -14.06
CA VAL A 5 -37.40 -15.69 -12.69
C VAL A 5 -36.21 -16.64 -12.56
N LYS A 6 -35.11 -16.20 -11.93
CA LYS A 6 -34.07 -17.07 -11.31
C LYS A 6 -33.36 -16.24 -10.23
N SER A 7 -33.02 -16.70 -9.03
CA SER A 7 -33.56 -17.71 -8.11
C SER A 7 -32.97 -17.32 -6.74
N ARG A 8 -33.79 -17.29 -5.68
CA ARG A 8 -33.37 -17.01 -4.30
C ARG A 8 -32.57 -18.20 -3.76
N LYS A 9 -31.46 -17.96 -3.08
CA LYS A 9 -30.90 -18.90 -2.08
C LYS A 9 -30.68 -18.17 -0.77
N GLY A 10 -31.71 -18.24 0.09
CA GLY A 10 -31.57 -17.95 1.52
C GLY A 10 -30.96 -19.16 2.21
N LEU A 11 -29.93 -18.92 3.03
CA LEU A 11 -29.41 -19.93 3.95
C LEU A 11 -30.19 -19.83 5.26
N ARG A 12 -31.10 -20.78 5.46
CA ARG A 12 -31.62 -21.18 6.77
C ARG A 12 -30.79 -22.38 7.23
N THR A 13 -30.27 -22.35 8.44
CA THR A 13 -29.99 -23.60 9.17
C THR A 13 -30.58 -23.51 10.58
N ARG A 14 -31.36 -24.56 10.88
CA ARG A 14 -32.15 -24.82 12.08
C ARG A 14 -31.36 -25.78 12.98
N ALA A 15 -31.57 -25.64 14.28
CA ALA A 15 -30.83 -26.25 15.38
C ALA A 15 -30.86 -27.80 15.51
N LYS A 16 -29.89 -28.28 16.32
CA LYS A 16 -29.99 -29.28 17.41
C LYS A 16 -29.64 -30.75 17.08
N ARG A 17 -28.55 -31.31 17.67
CA ARG A 17 -28.51 -32.17 18.88
C ARG A 17 -27.12 -32.82 19.10
N ASN A 18 -26.83 -32.99 20.40
CA ASN A 18 -25.80 -33.69 21.19
C ASN A 18 -25.07 -34.94 20.63
N ASP A 19 -23.83 -35.16 21.13
CA ASP A 19 -23.32 -36.38 21.78
C ASP A 19 -21.93 -36.05 22.43
N SER A 20 -21.81 -36.03 23.77
CA SER A 20 -21.21 -37.09 24.62
C SER A 20 -19.77 -37.50 24.23
N VAL A 21 -18.78 -36.97 24.94
CA VAL A 21 -17.46 -37.61 25.08
C VAL A 21 -17.01 -37.49 26.53
N GLU A 22 -17.03 -38.64 27.21
CA GLU A 22 -16.30 -38.91 28.46
C GLU A 22 -14.81 -38.54 28.30
N MET A 23 -14.25 -37.89 29.31
CA MET A 23 -12.81 -37.91 29.57
C MET A 23 -12.64 -38.16 31.06
N ASP A 24 -12.58 -39.44 31.39
CA ASP A 24 -12.01 -39.94 32.63
C ASP A 24 -10.48 -39.92 32.47
N ALA A 25 -9.77 -39.29 33.41
CA ALA A 25 -8.40 -39.63 33.82
C ALA A 25 -7.78 -38.55 34.73
N LEU A 26 -7.93 -38.80 36.03
CA LEU A 26 -6.82 -38.85 36.99
C LEU A 26 -5.97 -37.57 37.19
N GLU A 27 -6.43 -36.66 38.07
CA GLU A 27 -5.49 -35.77 38.78
C GLU A 27 -5.00 -36.41 40.08
N LYS A 28 -3.70 -36.72 40.06
CA LYS A 28 -2.89 -37.12 41.20
C LYS A 28 -2.97 -36.06 42.30
N THR A 29 -3.33 -36.52 43.49
CA THR A 29 -3.20 -35.78 44.74
C THR A 29 -1.73 -35.41 44.98
N CYS A 30 -1.47 -34.11 45.13
CA CYS A 30 -0.28 -33.59 45.79
C CYS A 30 -0.76 -32.71 46.94
N VAL A 31 -0.88 -33.29 48.13
CA VAL A 31 -1.22 -32.56 49.35
C VAL A 31 0.06 -31.97 49.90
N SER A 32 0.18 -30.65 49.92
CA SER A 32 1.17 -29.94 50.73
C SER A 32 0.51 -28.71 51.32
N GLY A 33 0.53 -28.67 52.65
CA GLY A 33 -0.43 -27.95 53.47
C GLY A 33 -0.32 -26.44 53.40
N THR A 34 -1.49 -25.80 53.41
CA THR A 34 -1.70 -24.44 53.92
C THR A 34 -3.05 -24.41 54.66
N SER A 35 -3.09 -23.60 55.71
CA SER A 35 -4.17 -23.42 56.68
C SER A 35 -5.58 -23.36 56.05
N GLY A 36 -6.51 -24.15 56.59
CA GLY A 36 -7.85 -24.37 56.05
C GLY A 36 -8.76 -23.15 56.16
N VAL A 37 -8.89 -22.41 55.05
CA VAL A 37 -10.09 -21.63 54.75
C VAL A 37 -10.91 -22.47 53.76
N SER A 38 -12.02 -23.05 54.22
CA SER A 38 -12.95 -23.80 53.37
C SER A 38 -13.69 -22.81 52.45
N VAL A 39 -13.10 -22.52 51.30
CA VAL A 39 -13.72 -21.69 50.26
C VAL A 39 -15.05 -22.32 49.87
N ALA A 40 -16.13 -21.53 49.95
CA ALA A 40 -17.48 -22.02 49.61
C ALA A 40 -17.49 -22.57 48.17
N PRO A 41 -18.16 -23.72 47.90
CA PRO A 41 -18.22 -24.32 46.55
C PRO A 41 -18.69 -23.35 45.45
N THR A 42 -19.51 -22.36 45.81
CA THR A 42 -19.96 -21.27 44.94
C THR A 42 -18.84 -20.31 44.53
N ALA A 43 -17.89 -20.02 45.41
CA ALA A 43 -16.72 -19.20 45.09
C ALA A 43 -15.79 -19.92 44.11
N HIS A 44 -15.58 -21.23 44.29
CA HIS A 44 -14.74 -22.03 43.38
C HIS A 44 -15.33 -22.14 41.96
N LEU A 45 -16.67 -22.13 41.82
CA LEU A 45 -17.35 -22.07 40.52
C LEU A 45 -17.27 -20.68 39.88
N ALA A 46 -17.35 -19.61 40.67
CA ALA A 46 -17.22 -18.24 40.18
C ALA A 46 -15.81 -17.98 39.63
N ASP A 47 -14.77 -18.50 40.30
CA ASP A 47 -13.37 -18.36 39.85
C ASP A 47 -13.12 -19.12 38.55
N LYS A 48 -13.68 -20.32 38.40
CA LYS A 48 -13.61 -21.09 37.14
C LYS A 48 -14.29 -20.35 35.98
N ARG A 49 -15.45 -19.70 36.22
CA ARG A 49 -16.14 -18.90 35.20
C ARG A 49 -15.33 -17.67 34.79
N LYS A 50 -14.80 -16.92 35.76
CA LYS A 50 -13.94 -15.76 35.49
C LYS A 50 -12.66 -16.16 34.76
N SER A 51 -12.05 -17.29 35.13
CA SER A 51 -10.87 -17.83 34.45
C SER A 51 -11.15 -18.14 32.99
N HIS A 52 -12.26 -18.83 32.70
CA HIS A 52 -12.70 -19.11 31.33
C HIS A 52 -13.05 -17.83 30.55
N GLU A 53 -13.71 -16.85 31.18
CA GLU A 53 -13.97 -15.53 30.55
C GLU A 53 -12.68 -14.79 30.20
N LEU A 54 -11.68 -14.82 31.08
CA LEU A 54 -10.35 -14.25 30.84
C LEU A 54 -9.64 -14.95 29.67
N GLU A 55 -9.74 -16.28 29.57
CA GLU A 55 -9.17 -17.05 28.48
C GLU A 55 -9.81 -16.69 27.13
N MET A 56 -11.15 -16.60 27.08
CA MET A 56 -11.87 -16.14 25.90
C MET A 56 -11.55 -14.69 25.51
N CYS A 57 -11.33 -13.81 26.50
CA CYS A 57 -10.88 -12.45 26.25
C CYS A 57 -9.44 -12.41 25.72
N LYS A 58 -8.53 -13.23 26.24
CA LYS A 58 -7.15 -13.35 25.72
C LYS A 58 -7.15 -13.80 24.27
N LEU A 59 -7.94 -14.83 23.92
CA LEU A 59 -8.03 -15.32 22.55
C LEU A 59 -8.54 -14.24 21.59
N ARG A 60 -9.54 -13.45 22.00
CA ARG A 60 -10.03 -12.31 21.21
C ARG A 60 -8.98 -11.22 21.02
N VAL A 61 -8.20 -10.92 22.05
CA VAL A 61 -7.11 -9.93 21.97
C VAL A 61 -6.03 -10.39 21.01
N GLU A 62 -5.62 -11.66 21.07
CA GLU A 62 -4.62 -12.21 20.15
C GLU A 62 -5.13 -12.19 18.70
N TRP A 63 -6.37 -12.61 18.45
CA TRP A 63 -6.97 -12.53 17.12
C TRP A 63 -7.04 -11.09 16.59
N GLN A 64 -7.37 -10.12 17.45
CA GLN A 64 -7.39 -8.71 17.07
C GLN A 64 -5.98 -8.19 16.74
N LYS A 65 -4.95 -8.60 17.50
CA LYS A 65 -3.55 -8.25 17.20
C LYS A 65 -3.11 -8.78 15.85
N GLU A 66 -3.37 -10.06 15.57
CA GLU A 66 -3.06 -10.67 14.26
C GLU A 66 -3.73 -9.90 13.12
N LYS A 67 -5.00 -9.51 13.28
CA LYS A 67 -5.72 -8.74 12.27
C LYS A 67 -5.14 -7.33 12.08
N ILE A 68 -4.74 -6.66 13.16
CA ILE A 68 -4.07 -5.36 13.09
C ILE A 68 -2.73 -5.47 12.37
N ASP A 69 -1.96 -6.52 12.62
CA ASP A 69 -0.67 -6.75 11.98
C ASP A 69 -0.83 -7.03 10.49
N GLU A 70 -1.83 -7.83 10.10
CA GLU A 70 -2.18 -8.08 8.70
C GLU A 70 -2.56 -6.79 7.97
N LEU A 71 -3.52 -6.03 8.53
CA LEU A 71 -3.95 -4.75 7.95
C LEU A 71 -2.82 -3.71 7.92
N THR A 72 -1.91 -3.75 8.88
CA THR A 72 -0.74 -2.87 8.92
C THR A 72 0.23 -3.21 7.79
N LYS A 73 0.52 -4.50 7.58
CA LYS A 73 1.33 -4.97 6.44
C LYS A 73 0.72 -4.58 5.11
N GLU A 74 -0.59 -4.75 4.92
CA GLU A 74 -1.29 -4.33 3.70
C GLU A 74 -1.20 -2.82 3.48
N ARG A 75 -1.44 -2.03 4.54
CA ARG A 75 -1.35 -0.57 4.48
C ARG A 75 0.06 -0.10 4.15
N ASP A 76 1.09 -0.71 4.74
CA ASP A 76 2.47 -0.34 4.47
C ASP A 76 2.90 -0.77 3.05
N TYR A 77 2.43 -1.93 2.57
CA TYR A 77 2.60 -2.37 1.18
C TYR A 77 1.94 -1.42 0.17
N LEU A 78 0.70 -1.00 0.43
CA LEU A 78 -0.02 -0.04 -0.40
C LEU A 78 0.64 1.35 -0.36
N LYS A 79 1.13 1.77 0.81
CA LYS A 79 1.92 3.00 0.95
C LYS A 79 3.19 2.92 0.13
N GLU A 80 3.94 1.83 0.17
CA GLU A 80 5.17 1.67 -0.63
C GLU A 80 4.89 1.76 -2.13
N GLN A 81 3.81 1.11 -2.60
CA GLN A 81 3.36 1.24 -3.98
C GLN A 81 3.03 2.69 -4.35
N LEU A 82 2.39 3.43 -3.44
CA LEU A 82 2.03 4.84 -3.64
C LEU A 82 3.22 5.81 -3.53
N VAL A 83 4.17 5.52 -2.64
CA VAL A 83 5.38 6.31 -2.36
C VAL A 83 6.36 6.23 -3.52
N SER A 84 6.36 5.15 -4.31
CA SER A 84 7.19 5.02 -5.51
C SER A 84 6.99 6.15 -6.56
N ALA A 85 6.02 7.05 -6.37
CA ALA A 85 5.72 8.21 -7.19
C ALA A 85 5.68 9.56 -6.43
N GLN A 86 6.38 9.72 -5.30
CA GLN A 86 6.23 10.93 -4.46
C GLN A 86 7.38 11.93 -4.53
N THR A 87 8.58 11.51 -4.91
CA THR A 87 9.74 12.41 -4.97
C THR A 87 10.13 12.78 -6.41
N PRO A 88 10.64 14.00 -6.65
CA PRO A 88 11.21 14.37 -7.96
C PRO A 88 12.25 13.37 -8.48
N GLN A 89 13.04 12.78 -7.59
CA GLN A 89 14.08 11.80 -7.92
C GLN A 89 13.48 10.48 -8.42
N GLN A 90 12.40 9.99 -7.79
CA GLN A 90 11.69 8.79 -8.26
C GLN A 90 11.07 9.01 -9.64
N VAL A 91 10.53 10.21 -9.90
CA VAL A 91 10.04 10.58 -11.25
C VAL A 91 11.16 10.44 -12.28
N VAL A 92 12.34 10.99 -12.00
CA VAL A 92 13.50 10.90 -12.88
C VAL A 92 13.92 9.44 -13.11
N ALA A 93 14.01 8.64 -12.05
CA ALA A 93 14.37 7.22 -12.13
C ALA A 93 13.37 6.44 -13.00
N ARG A 94 12.07 6.64 -12.75
CA ARG A 94 10.99 6.04 -13.54
C ARG A 94 11.07 6.46 -15.01
N TYR A 95 11.29 7.74 -15.28
CA TYR A 95 11.42 8.26 -16.64
C TYR A 95 12.59 7.63 -17.39
N LYS A 96 13.76 7.49 -16.75
CA LYS A 96 14.93 6.79 -17.32
C LYS A 96 14.63 5.31 -17.61
N ASN A 97 13.89 4.63 -16.74
CA ASN A 97 13.47 3.25 -16.98
C ASN A 97 12.55 3.14 -18.20
N ILE A 98 11.56 4.03 -18.33
CA ILE A 98 10.68 4.09 -19.51
C ILE A 98 11.51 4.33 -20.78
N LEU A 99 12.46 5.27 -20.73
CA LEU A 99 13.34 5.60 -21.86
C LEU A 99 14.15 4.37 -22.30
N ARG A 100 14.67 3.58 -21.36
CA ARG A 100 15.37 2.32 -21.66
C ARG A 100 14.48 1.28 -22.35
N HIS A 101 13.20 1.20 -21.99
CA HIS A 101 12.27 0.29 -22.66
C HIS A 101 11.88 0.80 -24.06
N PHE A 102 11.69 2.11 -24.19
CA PHE A 102 11.37 2.75 -25.46
C PHE A 102 12.53 2.67 -26.46
N SER A 103 13.78 2.87 -26.01
CA SER A 103 14.97 2.84 -26.86
C SER A 103 15.26 1.47 -27.49
N ARG A 104 14.63 0.39 -27.01
CA ARG A 104 14.71 -0.96 -27.59
C ARG A 104 13.74 -1.17 -28.77
N GLY A 105 13.19 -0.10 -29.34
CA GLY A 105 12.32 -0.15 -30.51
C GLY A 105 10.84 -0.44 -30.20
N GLY A 106 10.43 -0.35 -28.94
CA GLY A 106 9.04 -0.54 -28.53
C GLY A 106 8.17 0.71 -28.68
N THR A 107 6.85 0.55 -28.51
CA THR A 107 5.93 1.70 -28.45
C THR A 107 5.95 2.35 -27.06
N MET A 108 5.63 3.65 -26.98
CA MET A 108 5.52 4.35 -25.70
C MET A 108 4.50 3.68 -24.76
N SER A 109 3.35 3.26 -25.29
CA SER A 109 2.32 2.56 -24.52
C SER A 109 2.83 1.24 -23.94
N ALA A 110 3.61 0.47 -24.70
CA ALA A 110 4.24 -0.75 -24.21
C ALA A 110 5.27 -0.45 -23.11
N ALA A 111 6.09 0.60 -23.27
CA ALA A 111 7.05 1.01 -22.27
C ALA A 111 6.38 1.47 -20.96
N PHE A 112 5.30 2.25 -21.04
CA PHE A 112 4.51 2.67 -19.87
C PHE A 112 3.90 1.48 -19.15
N LYS A 113 3.29 0.54 -19.89
CA LYS A 113 2.71 -0.69 -19.34
C LYS A 113 3.77 -1.56 -18.67
N HIS A 114 4.97 -1.69 -19.27
CA HIS A 114 6.08 -2.46 -18.71
C HIS A 114 6.58 -1.85 -17.39
N VAL A 115 6.64 -0.52 -17.28
CA VAL A 115 7.05 0.16 -16.04
C VAL A 115 5.91 0.26 -15.02
N GLY A 116 4.66 -0.01 -15.43
CA GLY A 116 3.47 0.04 -14.57
C GLY A 116 3.02 1.47 -14.25
N VAL A 117 3.16 2.40 -15.21
CA VAL A 117 2.78 3.81 -15.01
C VAL A 117 1.74 4.26 -16.05
N ASP A 118 0.79 5.09 -15.61
CA ASP A 118 -0.18 5.70 -16.52
C ASP A 118 0.45 6.80 -17.40
N ARG A 119 -0.06 6.93 -18.63
CA ARG A 119 0.42 7.92 -19.60
C ARG A 119 0.28 9.34 -19.06
N ASN A 120 -0.85 9.70 -18.46
CA ASN A 120 -1.07 11.06 -17.97
C ASN A 120 -0.10 11.36 -16.82
N THR A 121 0.18 10.41 -15.94
CA THR A 121 1.20 10.57 -14.90
C THR A 121 2.57 10.89 -15.49
N VAL A 122 2.97 10.19 -16.57
CA VAL A 122 4.24 10.48 -17.25
C VAL A 122 4.22 11.85 -17.90
N VAL A 123 3.13 12.25 -18.55
CA VAL A 123 3.01 13.56 -19.23
C VAL A 123 3.04 14.71 -18.22
N VAL A 124 2.29 14.62 -17.13
CA VAL A 124 2.23 15.68 -16.10
C VAL A 124 3.59 15.86 -15.41
N ASN A 125 4.30 14.76 -15.16
CA ASN A 125 5.59 14.80 -14.47
C ASN A 125 6.80 14.91 -15.42
N ALA A 126 6.59 14.86 -16.74
CA ALA A 126 7.65 15.02 -17.74
C ALA A 126 8.54 16.25 -17.54
N PRO A 127 8.03 17.45 -17.16
CA PRO A 127 8.87 18.64 -16.97
C PRO A 127 10.01 18.42 -15.97
N ILE A 128 9.78 17.61 -14.92
CA ILE A 128 10.78 17.27 -13.91
C ILE A 128 11.97 16.54 -14.56
N ALA A 129 11.68 15.51 -15.36
CA ALA A 129 12.70 14.72 -16.03
C ALA A 129 13.35 15.47 -17.21
N GLU A 130 12.56 16.25 -17.96
CA GLU A 130 13.05 17.10 -19.04
C GLU A 130 14.07 18.11 -18.51
N LEU A 131 13.74 18.83 -17.43
CA LEU A 131 14.66 19.79 -16.83
C LEU A 131 15.90 19.11 -16.21
N TYR A 132 15.71 17.99 -15.52
CA TYR A 132 16.83 17.22 -14.94
C TYR A 132 17.86 16.80 -16.01
N ILE A 133 17.40 16.38 -17.19
CA ILE A 133 18.28 15.88 -18.26
C ILE A 133 18.85 17.04 -19.09
N ALA A 134 18.05 18.06 -19.41
CA ALA A 134 18.45 19.16 -20.29
C ALA A 134 19.25 20.26 -19.57
N ALA A 135 18.92 20.55 -18.31
CA ALA A 135 19.55 21.60 -17.52
C ALA A 135 19.68 21.18 -16.04
N PRO A 136 20.62 20.27 -15.73
CA PRO A 136 20.77 19.71 -14.38
C PRO A 136 21.05 20.77 -13.31
N ASP A 137 21.69 21.88 -13.65
CA ASP A 137 22.02 22.93 -12.69
C ASP A 137 20.78 23.71 -12.23
N LYS A 138 19.91 24.09 -13.17
CA LYS A 138 18.59 24.69 -12.86
C LYS A 138 17.71 23.74 -12.05
N TYR A 139 17.75 22.46 -12.37
CA TYR A 139 17.05 21.45 -11.60
C TYR A 139 17.55 21.39 -10.14
N LYS A 140 18.88 21.39 -9.92
CA LYS A 140 19.46 21.38 -8.57
C LYS A 140 19.08 22.64 -7.78
N GLU A 141 19.04 23.81 -8.42
CA GLU A 141 18.59 25.05 -7.79
C GLU A 141 17.13 24.98 -7.35
N LEU A 142 16.23 24.53 -8.23
CA LEU A 142 14.83 24.29 -7.87
C LEU A 142 14.68 23.26 -6.75
N LEU A 143 15.49 22.19 -6.77
CA LEU A 143 15.43 21.14 -5.77
C LEU A 143 15.88 21.62 -4.38
N LYS A 144 16.87 22.52 -4.29
CA LYS A 144 17.28 23.11 -3.00
C LYS A 144 16.16 23.91 -2.34
N ASN A 145 15.32 24.54 -3.15
CA ASN A 145 14.17 25.32 -2.70
C ASN A 145 12.92 24.44 -2.46
N HIS A 146 12.98 23.15 -2.79
CA HIS A 146 11.88 22.22 -2.61
C HIS A 146 11.80 21.74 -1.17
N SER A 147 10.72 22.07 -0.46
CA SER A 147 10.42 21.47 0.83
C SER A 147 9.60 20.19 0.66
N SER A 148 9.73 19.25 1.60
CA SER A 148 8.97 17.98 1.62
C SER A 148 7.44 18.17 1.73
N GLN A 149 6.98 19.39 2.00
CA GLN A 149 5.56 19.74 2.06
C GLN A 149 4.99 20.12 0.69
N VAL A 150 5.83 20.44 -0.29
CA VAL A 150 5.37 20.82 -1.63
C VAL A 150 4.94 19.57 -2.39
N LYS A 151 3.68 19.56 -2.84
CA LYS A 151 3.15 18.49 -3.69
C LYS A 151 3.99 18.34 -4.95
N LEU A 152 4.26 17.11 -5.37
CA LEU A 152 5.01 16.81 -6.60
C LEU A 152 4.46 17.52 -7.84
N SER A 153 3.13 17.67 -7.92
CA SER A 153 2.47 18.39 -9.02
C SER A 153 2.88 19.87 -9.09
N ALA A 154 3.02 20.54 -7.94
CA ALA A 154 3.48 21.92 -7.90
C ALA A 154 4.94 22.04 -8.35
N PHE A 155 5.79 21.10 -7.94
CA PHE A 155 7.17 21.03 -8.41
C PHE A 155 7.27 20.79 -9.93
N ALA A 156 6.41 19.93 -10.49
CA ALA A 156 6.33 19.74 -11.93
C ALA A 156 5.94 21.03 -12.68
N THR A 157 4.99 21.79 -12.15
CA THR A 157 4.60 23.11 -12.69
C THR A 157 5.76 24.11 -12.62
N GLN A 158 6.50 24.15 -11.52
CA GLN A 158 7.69 25.01 -11.38
C GLN A 158 8.76 24.64 -12.41
N CYS A 159 9.03 23.34 -12.60
CA CYS A 159 9.96 22.88 -13.65
C CYS A 159 9.47 23.29 -15.05
N ALA A 160 8.16 23.21 -15.30
CA ALA A 160 7.57 23.63 -16.56
C ALA A 160 7.73 25.14 -16.81
N ALA A 161 7.55 25.98 -15.78
CA ALA A 161 7.76 27.42 -15.87
C ALA A 161 9.21 27.76 -16.20
N VAL A 162 10.19 27.14 -15.52
CA VAL A 162 11.61 27.35 -15.81
C VAL A 162 12.00 26.93 -17.24
N ILE A 163 11.39 25.85 -17.77
CA ILE A 163 11.57 25.47 -19.17
C ILE A 163 10.93 26.50 -20.11
N GLN A 164 9.77 27.06 -19.75
CA GLN A 164 9.07 28.05 -20.57
C GLN A 164 9.82 29.39 -20.64
N GLU A 165 10.45 29.80 -19.54
CA GLU A 165 11.20 31.05 -19.43
C GLU A 165 12.54 31.05 -20.16
N ASP A 166 13.18 29.89 -20.37
CA ASP A 166 14.46 29.77 -21.05
C ASP A 166 14.36 29.06 -22.42
N PRO A 167 14.43 29.82 -23.53
CA PRO A 167 14.42 29.26 -24.89
C PRO A 167 15.56 28.28 -25.17
N ALA A 168 16.76 28.48 -24.61
CA ALA A 168 17.90 27.59 -24.83
C ALA A 168 17.65 26.19 -24.23
N VAL A 169 16.96 26.14 -23.08
CA VAL A 169 16.53 24.87 -22.47
C VAL A 169 15.46 24.19 -23.35
N GLN A 170 14.52 24.95 -23.92
CA GLN A 170 13.52 24.38 -24.82
C GLN A 170 14.15 23.76 -26.07
N ASP A 171 15.11 24.45 -26.68
CA ASP A 171 15.76 23.96 -27.89
C ASP A 171 16.63 22.73 -27.60
N THR A 172 17.29 22.72 -26.44
CA THR A 172 17.98 21.52 -25.93
C THR A 172 17.01 20.35 -25.75
N ILE A 173 15.85 20.58 -25.15
CA ILE A 173 14.81 19.55 -24.97
C ILE A 173 14.32 19.04 -26.33
N LYS A 174 14.07 19.91 -27.31
CA LYS A 174 13.68 19.51 -28.67
C LYS A 174 14.75 18.63 -29.33
N ALA A 175 16.02 19.02 -29.24
CA ALA A 175 17.14 18.24 -29.75
C ALA A 175 17.27 16.88 -29.04
N PHE A 176 17.02 16.83 -27.73
CA PHE A 176 17.08 15.59 -26.94
C PHE A 176 15.90 14.66 -27.25
N LYS A 177 14.72 15.19 -27.57
CA LYS A 177 13.59 14.40 -28.07
C LYS A 177 13.89 13.81 -29.45
N ALA A 178 14.51 14.59 -30.35
CA ALA A 178 14.88 14.13 -31.67
C ALA A 178 15.99 13.05 -31.65
N SER A 179 16.97 13.19 -30.77
CA SER A 179 18.07 12.23 -30.60
C SER A 179 17.72 11.00 -29.74
N GLY A 180 16.49 10.92 -29.20
CA GLY A 180 16.06 9.79 -28.36
C GLY A 180 16.61 9.81 -26.93
N LYS A 181 17.23 10.91 -26.49
CA LYS A 181 17.65 11.14 -25.09
C LYS A 181 16.48 11.53 -24.18
N LEU A 182 15.38 11.97 -24.75
CA LEU A 182 14.10 12.25 -24.07
C LEU A 182 12.95 11.57 -24.81
N LEU A 183 11.87 11.28 -24.08
CA LEU A 183 10.66 10.73 -24.68
C LEU A 183 9.98 11.79 -25.56
N PRO A 184 9.49 11.43 -26.76
CA PRO A 184 8.77 12.33 -27.66
C PRO A 184 7.32 12.57 -27.16
N LEU A 185 7.19 13.17 -25.98
CA LEU A 185 5.92 13.53 -25.37
C LEU A 185 5.45 14.90 -25.88
N LYS A 186 4.20 14.96 -26.35
CA LYS A 186 3.47 16.21 -26.59
C LYS A 186 2.54 16.44 -25.40
N ARG A 187 2.64 17.62 -24.79
CA ARG A 187 1.63 18.09 -23.82
C ARG A 187 0.40 18.50 -24.64
N LYS A 188 -0.78 18.14 -24.16
CA LYS A 188 -2.05 18.56 -24.77
C LYS A 188 -2.37 19.98 -24.35
#